data_AF-A0A970TF55-F1
#
_entry.id   AF-A0A970TF55-F1
#
_cell.length_a   1.000
_cell.length_b   1.000
_cell.length_c   1.000
_cell.angle_alpha   90.00
_cell.angle_beta   90.00
_cell.angle_gamma   90.00
#
_symmetry.space_group_name_H-M   'P 1'
#
loop_
_entity.id
_entity.type
_entity.pdbx_description
1 polymer ?
#
loop_
_entity_poly.entity_id
_entity_poly.type
_entity_poly.pdbx_seq_one_letter_code
_entity_poly.pdbx_strand_id
1 'polypeptide(L)'
;MKPYNKGFTLIELIIAISISVVVLASLASLLWQSTNYYRRSNEEISLQMEAQTILNQLKDLIVEADNVEFDMTSDPQLLRIQQGLDKLYEISLNSDNTLSFVRASKEADDSVSRTESQLFGMYVLDFHVIEPSPDYNAVKISFTLQGEYSTYRVEESVINIRNQIKPMQSYW
;
A
#
# COMPACT_ATOMS: atom_id res chain seq x y z
N MET A 1 -28.90 -70.26 -16.87
CA MET A 1 -29.45 -68.88 -16.80
C MET A 1 -28.54 -67.98 -17.63
N LYS A 2 -29.05 -67.33 -18.68
CA LYS A 2 -28.28 -66.38 -19.51
C LYS A 2 -28.45 -64.96 -18.91
N PRO A 3 -27.38 -64.18 -18.73
CA PRO A 3 -27.52 -62.82 -18.25
C PRO A 3 -28.17 -61.95 -19.34
N TYR A 4 -29.19 -61.19 -18.96
CA TYR A 4 -29.79 -60.17 -19.82
C TYR A 4 -28.81 -59.00 -19.97
N ASN A 5 -28.05 -58.97 -21.06
CA ASN A 5 -27.26 -57.82 -21.44
C ASN A 5 -28.20 -56.70 -21.90
N LYS A 6 -28.70 -55.87 -20.97
CA LYS A 6 -29.32 -54.59 -21.30
C LYS A 6 -28.21 -53.62 -21.71
N GLY A 7 -28.01 -53.44 -23.02
CA GLY A 7 -27.17 -52.38 -23.55
C GLY A 7 -27.80 -51.00 -23.33
N PHE A 8 -26.98 -49.95 -23.31
CA PHE A 8 -27.45 -48.57 -23.26
C PHE A 8 -28.29 -48.24 -24.49
N THR A 9 -29.43 -47.60 -24.30
CA THR A 9 -30.20 -47.05 -25.42
C THR A 9 -29.60 -45.72 -25.89
N LEU A 10 -29.77 -45.41 -27.17
CA LEU A 10 -29.27 -44.16 -27.75
C LEU A 10 -29.83 -42.91 -27.03
N ILE A 11 -31.09 -42.98 -26.60
CA ILE A 11 -31.76 -41.88 -25.90
C ILE A 11 -31.18 -41.65 -24.51
N GLU A 12 -30.87 -42.71 -23.76
CA GLU A 12 -30.22 -42.61 -22.45
C GLU A 12 -28.82 -41.98 -22.57
N LEU A 13 -28.08 -42.32 -23.63
CA LEU A 13 -26.78 -41.73 -23.90
C LEU A 13 -26.88 -40.23 -24.22
N ILE A 14 -27.83 -39.82 -25.06
CA ILE A 14 -28.02 -38.41 -25.43
C ILE A 14 -28.39 -37.59 -24.19
N ILE A 15 -29.32 -38.08 -23.36
CA ILE A 15 -29.74 -37.39 -22.13
C ILE A 15 -28.54 -37.26 -21.17
N ALA A 16 -27.75 -38.32 -21.00
CA ALA A 16 -26.57 -38.30 -20.14
C ALA A 16 -25.52 -37.27 -20.61
N ILE A 17 -25.27 -37.18 -21.92
CA ILE A 17 -24.36 -36.20 -22.50
C ILE A 17 -24.93 -34.78 -22.33
N SER A 18 -26.21 -34.56 -22.59
CA SER A 18 -26.85 -33.26 -22.44
C SER A 18 -26.73 -32.72 -21.02
N ILE A 19 -27.02 -33.55 -20.00
CA ILE A 19 -26.88 -33.16 -18.60
C ILE A 19 -25.41 -32.86 -18.27
N SER A 20 -24.48 -33.70 -18.75
CA SER A 20 -23.05 -33.53 -18.51
C SER A 20 -22.52 -32.21 -19.08
N VAL A 21 -22.96 -31.83 -20.28
CA VAL A 21 -22.56 -30.56 -20.91
C VAL A 21 -23.04 -29.36 -20.08
N VAL A 22 -24.28 -29.39 -19.60
CA VAL A 22 -24.82 -28.31 -18.76
C VAL A 22 -24.02 -28.20 -17.45
N VAL A 23 -23.74 -29.34 -16.80
CA VAL A 23 -22.96 -29.35 -15.55
C VAL A 23 -21.53 -28.86 -15.79
N LEU A 24 -20.84 -29.35 -16.81
CA LEU A 24 -19.48 -28.93 -17.13
C LEU A 24 -19.40 -27.44 -17.49
N ALA A 25 -20.37 -26.92 -18.25
CA ALA A 25 -20.44 -25.50 -18.57
C ALA A 25 -20.62 -24.64 -17.31
N SER A 26 -21.49 -25.08 -16.39
CA SER A 26 -21.68 -24.37 -15.11
C SER A 26 -20.41 -24.35 -14.26
N LEU A 27 -19.70 -25.48 -14.16
CA LEU A 27 -18.45 -25.59 -13.42
C LEU A 27 -17.35 -24.74 -14.04
N ALA A 28 -17.22 -24.74 -15.37
CA ALA A 28 -16.24 -23.92 -16.06
C ALA A 28 -16.48 -22.42 -15.81
N SER A 29 -17.74 -21.97 -15.86
CA SER A 29 -18.10 -20.58 -15.54
C SER A 29 -17.78 -20.22 -14.09
N LEU A 30 -18.09 -21.11 -13.14
CA LEU A 30 -17.79 -20.90 -11.72
C LEU A 30 -16.28 -20.81 -11.46
N LEU A 31 -15.48 -21.68 -12.08
CA LEU A 31 -14.02 -21.67 -11.93
C LEU A 31 -13.39 -20.41 -12.52
N TRP A 32 -13.87 -19.93 -13.65
CA TRP A 32 -13.39 -18.68 -14.23
C TRP A 32 -13.71 -17.50 -13.30
N GLN A 33 -14.97 -17.37 -12.88
CA GLN A 33 -15.38 -16.30 -11.96
C GLN A 33 -14.60 -16.35 -10.65
N SER A 34 -14.42 -17.55 -10.09
CA SER A 34 -13.64 -17.80 -8.88
C SER A 34 -12.20 -17.32 -9.07
N THR A 35 -11.50 -17.75 -10.12
CA THR A 35 -10.11 -17.35 -10.37
C THR A 35 -9.94 -15.84 -10.48
N ASN A 36 -10.82 -15.16 -11.23
CA ASN A 36 -10.77 -13.71 -11.38
C ASN A 36 -11.02 -13.01 -10.04
N TYR A 37 -12.00 -13.50 -9.27
CA TYR A 37 -12.33 -12.96 -7.96
C TYR A 37 -11.17 -13.14 -6.98
N TYR A 38 -10.58 -14.33 -6.91
CA TYR A 38 -9.41 -14.61 -6.08
C TYR A 38 -8.25 -13.68 -6.41
N ARG A 39 -7.95 -13.45 -7.70
CA ARG A 39 -6.87 -12.54 -8.09
C ARG A 39 -7.11 -11.11 -7.60
N ARG A 40 -8.33 -10.58 -7.80
CA ARG A 40 -8.69 -9.23 -7.36
C ARG A 40 -8.66 -9.11 -5.84
N SER A 41 -9.24 -10.08 -5.13
CA SER A 41 -9.28 -10.08 -3.67
C SER A 41 -7.88 -10.22 -3.07
N ASN A 42 -7.03 -11.06 -3.65
CA ASN A 42 -5.66 -11.23 -3.18
C ASN A 42 -4.82 -9.96 -3.40
N GLU A 43 -4.99 -9.28 -4.52
CA GLU A 43 -4.33 -7.99 -4.76
C GLU A 43 -4.80 -6.93 -3.76
N GLU A 44 -6.12 -6.83 -3.53
CA GLU A 44 -6.66 -5.88 -2.55
C GLU A 44 -6.07 -6.12 -1.15
N ILE A 45 -5.93 -7.38 -0.73
CA ILE A 45 -5.26 -7.75 0.52
C ILE A 45 -3.79 -7.32 0.50
N SER A 46 -3.07 -7.53 -0.59
CA SER A 46 -1.69 -7.05 -0.73
C SER A 46 -1.56 -5.54 -0.61
N LEU A 47 -2.44 -4.77 -1.25
CA LEU A 47 -2.46 -3.31 -1.12
C LEU A 47 -2.76 -2.89 0.33
N GLN A 48 -3.69 -3.55 1.00
CA GLN A 48 -3.97 -3.29 2.42
C GLN A 48 -2.74 -3.56 3.31
N MET A 49 -2.03 -4.66 3.08
CA MET A 49 -0.80 -4.99 3.83
C MET A 49 0.31 -3.98 3.58
N GLU A 50 0.48 -3.54 2.33
CA GLU A 50 1.44 -2.51 1.95
C GLU A 50 1.11 -1.17 2.64
N ALA A 51 -0.15 -0.75 2.59
CA ALA A 51 -0.60 0.46 3.26
C ALA A 51 -0.35 0.41 4.77
N GLN A 52 -0.62 -0.73 5.41
CA GLN A 52 -0.34 -0.90 6.83
C GLN A 52 1.15 -0.85 7.14
N THR A 53 1.98 -1.38 6.24
CA THR A 53 3.44 -1.36 6.35
C THR A 53 3.98 0.07 6.25
N ILE A 54 3.54 0.84 5.24
CA ILE A 54 3.86 2.26 5.08
C ILE A 54 3.42 3.06 6.31
N LEU A 55 2.18 2.86 6.78
CA LEU A 55 1.64 3.54 7.95
C LEU A 55 2.44 3.25 9.22
N ASN A 56 2.81 1.99 9.45
CA ASN A 56 3.58 1.61 10.63
C ASN A 56 4.97 2.26 10.60
N GLN A 57 5.65 2.24 9.46
CA GLN A 57 6.94 2.90 9.31
C GLN A 57 6.84 4.42 9.51
N LEU A 58 5.84 5.07 8.91
CA LEU A 58 5.57 6.51 9.11
C LEU A 58 5.27 6.82 10.58
N LYS A 59 4.50 5.97 11.25
CA LYS A 59 4.17 6.11 12.67
C LYS A 59 5.42 6.08 13.53
N ASP A 60 6.30 5.11 13.30
CA ASP A 60 7.54 4.99 14.08
C ASP A 60 8.44 6.23 13.90
N LEU A 61 8.48 6.83 12.70
CA LEU A 61 9.22 8.06 12.44
C LEU A 61 8.55 9.31 13.04
N ILE A 62 7.23 9.44 12.90
CA ILE A 62 6.49 10.66 13.28
C ILE A 62 6.27 10.74 14.79
N VAL A 63 6.09 9.62 15.48
CA VAL A 63 5.90 9.62 16.95
C VAL A 63 7.07 10.27 17.68
N GLU A 64 8.29 10.11 17.16
CA GLU A 64 9.52 10.69 17.72
C GLU A 64 9.92 12.03 17.08
N ALA A 65 9.11 12.56 16.15
CA ALA A 65 9.40 13.80 15.46
C ALA A 65 9.37 15.01 16.39
N ASP A 66 10.29 15.94 16.16
CA ASP A 66 10.21 17.31 16.70
C ASP A 66 9.52 18.25 15.71
N ASN A 67 9.62 17.98 14.41
CA ASN A 67 8.94 18.73 13.36
C ASN A 67 8.59 17.85 12.15
N VAL A 68 7.51 18.18 11.47
CA VAL A 68 7.07 17.52 10.23
C VAL A 68 6.64 18.60 9.24
N GLU A 69 7.25 18.60 8.06
CA GLU A 69 6.97 19.53 6.96
C GLU A 69 6.67 18.72 5.69
N PHE A 70 5.63 19.10 4.96
CA PHE A 70 5.24 18.43 3.72
C PHE A 70 5.17 19.43 2.57
N ASP A 71 6.12 19.28 1.64
CA ASP A 71 6.19 20.10 0.44
C ASP A 71 5.45 19.41 -0.71
N MET A 72 4.26 19.93 -1.02
CA MET A 72 3.45 19.51 -2.17
C MET A 72 3.90 20.19 -3.48
N THR A 73 4.76 21.21 -3.40
CA THR A 73 5.22 22.01 -4.54
C THR A 73 6.54 21.51 -5.10
N SER A 74 7.30 20.74 -4.31
CA SER A 74 8.50 20.07 -4.78
C SER A 74 8.15 18.94 -5.76
N ASP A 75 9.00 18.74 -6.76
CA ASP A 75 8.97 17.60 -7.67
C ASP A 75 10.27 16.80 -7.49
N PRO A 76 10.24 15.63 -6.82
CA PRO A 76 9.07 14.92 -6.27
C PRO A 76 8.47 15.55 -5.00
N GLN A 77 7.20 15.24 -4.71
CA GLN A 77 6.55 15.62 -3.43
C GLN A 77 7.36 15.06 -2.26
N LEU A 78 7.64 15.89 -1.26
CA LEU A 78 8.62 15.58 -0.23
C LEU A 78 8.06 15.79 1.17
N LEU A 79 8.10 14.73 1.98
CA LEU A 79 7.84 14.78 3.41
C LEU A 79 9.18 14.81 4.16
N ARG A 80 9.34 15.81 5.03
CA ARG A 80 10.49 15.96 5.91
C ARG A 80 10.08 15.77 7.35
N ILE A 81 10.79 14.89 8.05
CA ILE A 81 10.57 14.61 9.47
C ILE A 81 11.88 14.85 10.21
N GLN A 82 11.91 15.87 11.07
CA GLN A 82 13.09 16.20 11.88
C GLN A 82 12.98 15.53 13.25
N GLN A 83 14.05 14.88 13.68
CA GLN A 83 14.20 14.32 15.02
C GLN A 83 15.48 14.87 15.67
N GLY A 84 15.34 15.67 16.73
CA GLY A 84 16.47 16.30 17.38
C GLY A 84 17.18 17.34 16.50
N LEU A 85 18.48 17.49 16.74
CA LEU A 85 19.33 18.47 16.05
C LEU A 85 20.14 17.85 14.91
N ASP A 86 20.20 16.52 14.85
CA ASP A 86 21.17 15.75 14.08
C ASP A 86 20.55 14.79 13.08
N LYS A 87 19.22 14.57 13.09
CA LYS A 87 18.54 13.66 12.16
C LYS A 87 17.40 14.34 11.40
N LEU A 88 17.40 14.12 10.09
CA LEU A 88 16.32 14.48 9.18
C LEU A 88 15.99 13.27 8.30
N TYR A 89 14.71 12.95 8.20
CA TYR A 89 14.20 11.90 7.33
C TYR A 89 13.42 12.53 6.19
N GLU A 90 13.72 12.09 4.98
CA GLU A 90 13.14 12.58 3.73
C GLU A 90 12.42 11.42 3.04
N ILE A 91 11.12 11.58 2.80
CA ILE A 91 10.30 10.61 2.08
C ILE A 91 9.76 11.29 0.82
N SER A 92 10.10 10.75 -0.34
CA SER A 92 9.71 11.32 -1.63
C SER A 92 8.82 10.39 -2.43
N LEU A 93 7.78 10.95 -3.06
CA LEU A 93 6.93 10.22 -4.01
C LEU A 93 7.53 10.30 -5.42
N ASN A 94 8.06 9.18 -5.89
CA ASN A 94 8.68 9.08 -7.21
C ASN A 94 7.64 8.90 -8.32
N SER A 95 8.03 9.21 -9.56
CA SER A 95 7.17 9.09 -10.74
C SER A 95 6.77 7.64 -11.09
N ASP A 96 7.39 6.64 -10.47
CA ASP A 96 7.11 5.22 -10.63
C ASP A 96 6.14 4.66 -9.58
N ASN A 97 5.43 5.53 -8.86
CA ASN A 97 4.51 5.18 -7.78
C ASN A 97 5.21 4.47 -6.60
N THR A 98 6.48 4.79 -6.37
CA THR A 98 7.22 4.34 -5.18
C THR A 98 7.46 5.49 -4.22
N LEU A 99 7.43 5.19 -2.93
CA LEU A 99 7.99 6.07 -1.92
C LEU A 99 9.44 5.65 -1.70
N SER A 100 10.36 6.61 -1.77
CA SER A 100 11.73 6.41 -1.35
C SER A 100 12.04 7.15 -0.05
N PHE A 101 13.03 6.64 0.67
CA PHE A 101 13.46 7.11 1.97
C PHE A 101 14.96 7.42 1.97
N VAL A 102 15.30 8.60 2.47
CA VAL A 102 16.67 9.03 2.72
C VAL A 102 16.76 9.55 4.15
N ARG A 103 17.85 9.21 4.84
CA ARG A 103 18.20 9.78 6.13
C ARG A 103 19.39 10.71 5.98
N ALA A 104 19.22 11.96 6.37
CA ALA A 104 20.31 12.90 6.56
C ALA A 104 20.71 12.94 8.04
N SER A 105 22.02 12.89 8.31
CA SER A 105 22.58 13.06 9.64
C SER A 105 23.65 14.13 9.67
N LYS A 106 23.64 14.96 10.71
CA LYS A 106 24.68 15.97 10.94
C LYS A 106 25.85 15.35 11.71
N GLU A 107 27.05 15.48 11.15
CA GLU A 107 28.29 15.04 11.78
C GLU A 107 28.83 16.10 12.75
N ALA A 108 29.80 15.73 13.59
CA ALA A 108 30.40 16.65 14.58
C ALA A 108 31.11 17.88 13.96
N ASP A 109 31.46 17.81 12.67
CA ASP A 109 32.07 18.89 11.88
C ASP A 109 31.02 19.73 11.13
N ASP A 110 29.75 19.64 11.53
CA ASP A 110 28.60 20.33 10.92
C ASP A 110 28.28 19.93 9.46
N SER A 111 29.03 18.97 8.90
CA SER A 111 28.76 18.36 7.60
C SER A 111 27.51 17.48 7.66
N VAL A 112 26.75 17.46 6.56
CA VAL A 112 25.54 16.64 6.42
C VAL A 112 25.86 15.41 5.57
N SER A 113 25.73 14.23 6.17
CA SER A 113 25.81 12.95 5.47
C SER A 113 24.40 12.49 5.12
N ARG A 114 24.18 11.99 3.89
CA ARG A 114 22.90 11.43 3.44
C ARG A 114 23.10 9.95 3.11
N THR A 115 22.18 9.11 3.57
CA THR A 115 22.16 7.70 3.15
C THR A 115 21.79 7.57 1.69
N GLU A 116 22.11 6.42 1.09
CA GLU A 116 21.53 6.06 -0.20
C GLU A 116 20.00 5.98 -0.10
N SER A 117 19.32 6.24 -1.21
CA SER A 117 17.87 6.15 -1.33
C SER A 117 17.43 4.69 -1.18
N GLN A 118 16.48 4.44 -0.29
CA GLN A 118 15.93 3.13 0.00
C GLN A 118 14.44 3.10 -0.33
N LEU A 119 13.92 1.93 -0.72
CA LEU A 119 12.49 1.75 -0.95
C LEU A 119 11.74 1.83 0.39
N PHE A 120 10.72 2.68 0.44
CA PHE A 120 9.86 2.89 1.61
C PHE A 120 8.46 2.31 1.43
N GLY A 121 7.93 2.38 0.19
CA GLY A 121 6.62 1.86 -0.14
C GLY A 121 6.41 1.73 -1.64
N MET A 122 5.49 0.86 -2.03
CA MET A 122 5.12 0.58 -3.42
C MET A 122 3.66 0.90 -3.72
N TYR A 123 3.35 1.04 -5.01
CA TYR A 123 2.00 1.25 -5.53
C TYR A 123 1.34 2.56 -5.12
N VAL A 124 2.11 3.53 -4.62
CA VAL A 124 1.61 4.80 -4.11
C VAL A 124 1.32 5.76 -5.26
N LEU A 125 0.04 5.99 -5.53
CA LEU A 125 -0.41 6.90 -6.60
C LEU A 125 -0.42 8.36 -6.14
N ASP A 126 -0.82 8.59 -4.90
CA ASP A 126 -0.98 9.89 -4.29
C ASP A 126 -0.60 9.81 -2.82
N PHE A 127 0.08 10.83 -2.31
CA PHE A 127 0.54 10.91 -0.94
C PHE A 127 0.33 12.33 -0.41
N HIS A 128 -0.37 12.46 0.70
CA HIS A 128 -0.72 13.75 1.28
C HIS A 128 -0.60 13.72 2.80
N VAL A 129 0.05 14.74 3.34
CA VAL A 129 0.25 14.91 4.77
C VAL A 129 -0.26 16.27 5.21
N ILE A 130 -1.07 16.28 6.26
CA ILE A 130 -1.46 17.49 6.97
C ILE A 130 -0.53 17.64 8.15
N GLU A 131 0.28 18.70 8.09
CA GLU A 131 1.28 19.06 9.08
C GLU A 131 0.67 19.30 10.48
N PRO A 132 1.45 19.06 11.53
CA PRO A 132 1.04 19.34 12.89
C PRO A 132 1.05 20.86 13.14
N SER A 133 0.11 21.34 13.97
CA SER A 133 -0.07 22.77 14.28
C SER A 133 0.08 23.00 15.79
N PRO A 134 0.41 24.22 16.27
CA PRO A 134 0.45 24.51 17.70
C PRO A 134 -0.81 24.11 18.48
N ASP A 135 -1.97 24.12 17.82
CA ASP A 135 -3.26 23.69 18.39
C ASP A 135 -3.55 22.19 18.18
N TYR A 136 -2.73 21.49 17.40
CA TYR A 136 -2.93 20.10 16.97
C TYR A 136 -1.59 19.35 16.87
N ASN A 137 -1.22 18.67 17.97
CA ASN A 137 0.03 17.90 18.06
C ASN A 137 -0.06 16.50 17.43
N ALA A 138 -0.61 16.43 16.22
CA ALA A 138 -0.73 15.20 15.45
C ALA A 138 -0.60 15.48 13.96
N VAL A 139 -0.18 14.47 13.23
CA VAL A 139 -0.07 14.48 11.77
C VAL A 139 -1.22 13.67 11.20
N LYS A 140 -1.88 14.15 10.15
CA LYS A 140 -2.83 13.32 9.38
C LYS A 140 -2.20 12.90 8.07
N ILE A 141 -2.30 11.63 7.76
CA ILE A 141 -1.73 11.06 6.53
C ILE A 141 -2.84 10.43 5.71
N SER A 142 -2.87 10.78 4.43
CA SER A 142 -3.76 10.20 3.43
C SER A 142 -2.94 9.77 2.23
N PHE A 143 -3.20 8.59 1.70
CA PHE A 143 -2.55 8.13 0.46
C PHE A 143 -3.41 7.09 -0.25
N THR A 144 -3.18 6.96 -1.54
CA THR A 144 -3.89 5.99 -2.39
C THR A 144 -2.90 5.01 -2.98
N LEU A 145 -3.17 3.72 -2.81
CA LEU A 145 -2.47 2.65 -3.48
C LEU A 145 -3.26 2.14 -4.69
N GLN A 146 -2.58 1.92 -5.81
CA GLN A 146 -3.17 1.42 -7.04
C GLN A 146 -2.46 0.16 -7.54
N GLY A 147 -3.18 -0.96 -7.51
CA GLY A 147 -2.82 -2.20 -8.19
C GLY A 147 -3.40 -2.27 -9.61
N GLU A 148 -3.28 -3.44 -10.23
CA GLU A 148 -3.82 -3.74 -11.57
C GLU A 148 -5.35 -3.84 -11.60
N TYR A 149 -5.98 -4.40 -10.56
CA TYR A 149 -7.43 -4.68 -10.51
C TYR A 149 -8.16 -3.94 -9.38
N SER A 150 -7.43 -3.38 -8.43
CA SER A 150 -7.96 -2.78 -7.22
C SER A 150 -7.22 -1.51 -6.81
N THR A 151 -7.90 -0.67 -6.05
CA THR A 151 -7.34 0.51 -5.42
C THR A 151 -7.65 0.45 -3.93
N TYR A 152 -6.73 0.94 -3.11
CA TYR A 152 -6.91 1.02 -1.67
C TYR A 152 -6.54 2.41 -1.18
N ARG A 153 -7.43 3.06 -0.42
CA ARG A 153 -7.23 4.42 0.07
C ARG A 153 -7.12 4.41 1.59
N VAL A 154 -6.09 5.06 2.10
CA VAL A 154 -5.96 5.42 3.51
C VAL A 154 -6.41 6.86 3.65
N GLU A 155 -7.39 7.09 4.53
CA GLU A 155 -7.97 8.40 4.77
C GLU A 155 -7.66 8.87 6.19
N GLU A 156 -7.05 10.04 6.30
CA GLU A 156 -6.89 10.80 7.55
C GLU A 156 -6.36 9.97 8.74
N SER A 157 -5.38 9.10 8.49
CA SER A 157 -4.75 8.35 9.58
C SER A 157 -4.02 9.33 10.51
N VAL A 158 -4.46 9.40 11.77
CA VAL A 158 -3.93 10.34 12.76
C VAL A 158 -2.77 9.71 13.52
N ILE A 159 -1.62 10.39 13.53
CA ILE A 159 -0.44 9.99 14.27
C ILE A 159 -0.07 11.08 15.26
N ASN A 160 -0.18 10.78 16.56
CA ASN A 160 0.19 11.71 17.62
C ASN A 160 1.71 11.79 17.77
N ILE A 161 2.23 13.00 17.90
CA ILE A 161 3.65 13.25 18.15
C ILE A 161 3.89 13.21 19.67
N ARG A 162 4.98 12.57 20.11
CA ARG A 162 5.34 12.51 21.54
C ARG A 162 5.96 13.81 22.03
N ASN A 163 6.76 14.45 21.19
CA ASN A 163 7.45 15.69 21.51
C ASN A 163 6.53 16.91 21.29
N GLN A 164 6.93 18.06 21.85
CA GLN A 164 6.33 19.34 21.48
C GLN A 164 6.93 19.80 20.16
N ILE A 165 6.06 20.26 19.24
CA ILE A 165 6.48 20.74 17.92
C ILE A 165 7.48 21.89 18.09
N LYS A 166 8.60 21.79 17.41
CA LYS A 166 9.62 22.84 17.32
C LYS A 166 9.69 23.34 15.87
N PRO A 167 10.08 24.61 15.63
CA PRO A 167 10.27 25.09 14.27
C PRO A 167 11.36 24.28 13.57
N MET A 168 11.16 24.00 12.27
CA MET A 168 12.17 23.39 11.40
C MET A 168 13.47 24.17 11.52
N GLN A 169 14.59 23.49 11.77
CA GLN A 169 15.88 24.16 11.79
C GLN A 169 16.37 24.39 10.36
N SER A 170 16.85 25.60 10.06
CA SER A 170 17.26 26.01 8.71
C SER A 170 18.60 25.42 8.22
N TYR A 171 19.22 24.50 8.98
CA TYR A 171 20.62 24.09 8.79
C TYR A 171 20.81 22.73 8.06
N TRP A 172 19.90 22.36 7.15
CA TRP A 172 19.87 21.06 6.43
C TRP A 172 20.14 21.19 4.92
#